data_AF-A0A9F2RE56-F1
#
_entry.id   AF-A0A9F2RE56-F1
#
_cell.length_a   1.000
_cell.length_b   1.000
_cell.length_c   1.000
_cell.angle_alpha   90.00
_cell.angle_beta   90.00
_cell.angle_gamma   90.00
#
_symmetry.space_group_name_H-M   'P 1'
#
loop_
_entity.id
_entity.type
_entity.pdbx_description
1 polymer ?
#
loop_
_entity_poly.entity_id
_entity_poly.type
_entity_poly.pdbx_seq_one_letter_code
_entity_poly.pdbx_strand_id
1 'polypeptide(L)'
;ECTDPCCNATSCKLMPGAQCATGDPCCHQCKLRNAGHVCRVAQNECDLPEFCDGASPRCPSNVYKQDGTLCEGGKAVCYGGICPTYLSQCQGLWGP
;
A
#
# COMPACT_ATOMS: atom_id res chain seq x y z
N GLU A 1 -2.46 2.38 25.88
CA GLU A 1 -3.26 1.16 26.10
C GLU A 1 -3.75 0.64 24.77
N CYS A 2 -3.88 -0.68 24.60
CA CYS A 2 -4.39 -1.28 23.37
C CYS A 2 -5.93 -1.27 23.40
N THR A 3 -6.54 -0.46 22.53
CA THR A 3 -8.00 -0.27 22.43
C THR A 3 -8.61 -1.02 21.24
N ASP A 4 -7.87 -1.96 20.64
CA ASP A 4 -8.33 -2.73 19.49
C ASP A 4 -9.43 -3.72 19.90
N PRO A 5 -10.69 -3.54 19.44
CA PRO A 5 -11.77 -4.44 19.77
C PRO A 5 -11.59 -5.87 19.19
N CYS A 6 -10.68 -6.03 18.23
CA CYS A 6 -10.40 -7.29 17.55
C CYS A 6 -9.25 -8.08 18.22
N CYS A 7 -8.47 -7.46 19.11
CA CYS A 7 -7.25 -8.03 19.67
C CYS A 7 -7.28 -8.01 21.20
N ASN A 8 -7.00 -9.15 21.82
CA ASN A 8 -6.81 -9.24 23.26
C ASN A 8 -5.43 -8.70 23.64
N ALA A 9 -5.41 -7.50 24.23
CA ALA A 9 -4.20 -6.78 24.59
C ALA A 9 -3.22 -7.56 25.51
N THR A 10 -3.74 -8.43 26.38
CA THR A 10 -2.93 -9.17 27.35
C THR A 10 -2.26 -10.39 26.74
N SER A 11 -2.91 -11.04 25.77
CA SER A 11 -2.45 -12.30 25.18
C SER A 11 -1.94 -12.18 23.74
N CYS A 12 -2.09 -11.01 23.12
CA CYS A 12 -1.77 -10.77 21.70
C CYS A 12 -2.46 -11.76 20.76
N LYS A 13 -3.68 -12.17 21.11
CA LYS A 13 -4.51 -13.08 20.31
C LYS A 13 -5.76 -12.37 19.80
N LEU A 14 -6.26 -12.83 18.66
CA LEU A 14 -7.54 -12.36 18.15
C LEU A 14 -8.67 -12.69 19.12
N MET A 15 -9.61 -11.75 19.25
CA MET A 15 -10.86 -11.97 19.98
C MET A 15 -11.74 -13.00 19.23
N PRO A 16 -12.61 -13.75 19.94
CA PRO A 16 -13.49 -14.72 19.30
C PRO A 16 -14.29 -14.11 18.13
N GLY A 17 -14.22 -14.74 16.96
CA GLY A 17 -14.91 -14.29 15.75
C GLY A 17 -14.18 -13.22 14.93
N ALA A 18 -13.07 -12.66 15.42
CA ALA A 18 -12.20 -11.80 14.63
C ALA A 18 -11.36 -12.61 13.64
N GLN A 19 -11.30 -12.15 12.39
CA GLN A 19 -10.43 -12.69 11.34
C GLN A 19 -9.10 -11.93 11.25
N CYS A 20 -9.08 -10.69 11.74
CA CYS A 20 -7.94 -9.79 11.68
C CYS A 20 -8.01 -8.76 12.80
N ALA A 21 -6.87 -8.12 13.08
CA ALA A 21 -6.74 -7.04 14.05
C ALA A 21 -6.73 -5.67 13.35
N THR A 22 -7.03 -4.61 14.10
CA THR A 22 -7.04 -3.25 13.59
C THR A 22 -5.61 -2.78 13.29
N GLY A 23 -5.41 -2.09 12.16
CA GLY A 23 -4.10 -1.58 11.71
C GLY A 23 -3.66 -2.11 10.35
N ASP A 24 -4.21 -3.25 9.95
CA ASP A 24 -3.99 -3.85 8.64
C ASP A 24 -4.93 -3.23 7.59
N PRO A 25 -4.44 -2.81 6.39
CA PRO A 25 -5.24 -2.14 5.36
C PRO A 25 -6.44 -2.95 4.85
N CYS A 26 -6.30 -4.28 4.83
CA CYS A 26 -7.36 -5.20 4.41
C CYS A 26 -8.20 -5.73 5.58
N CYS A 27 -8.10 -5.13 6.76
CA CYS A 27 -8.99 -5.40 7.88
C CYS A 27 -10.02 -4.29 8.04
N HIS A 28 -11.30 -4.66 8.18
CA HIS A 28 -12.36 -3.73 8.53
C HIS A 28 -13.33 -4.40 9.50
N GLN A 29 -13.55 -3.78 10.66
CA GLN A 29 -14.45 -4.30 11.70
C GLN A 29 -14.14 -5.76 12.07
N CYS A 30 -12.86 -6.07 12.30
CA CYS A 30 -12.37 -7.41 12.62
C CYS A 30 -12.61 -8.47 11.53
N LYS A 31 -12.96 -8.06 10.30
CA LYS A 31 -13.18 -8.94 9.14
C LYS A 31 -12.25 -8.58 7.99
N LEU A 32 -11.89 -9.58 7.20
CA LEU A 32 -11.15 -9.37 5.97
C LEU A 32 -12.03 -8.61 4.99
N ARG A 33 -11.45 -7.59 4.35
CA ARG A 33 -12.07 -6.93 3.21
C ARG A 33 -12.13 -7.89 2.03
N ASN A 34 -13.17 -7.76 1.21
CA ASN A 34 -13.32 -8.57 0.00
C ASN A 34 -12.17 -8.35 -0.98
N ALA A 35 -11.94 -9.37 -1.82
CA ALA A 35 -11.01 -9.26 -2.93
C ALA A 35 -11.35 -8.05 -3.82
N GLY A 36 -10.33 -7.31 -4.24
CA GLY A 36 -10.50 -6.12 -5.09
C GLY A 36 -10.72 -4.80 -4.32
N HIS A 37 -10.74 -4.80 -2.99
CA HIS A 37 -10.70 -3.54 -2.25
C HIS A 37 -9.31 -2.90 -2.34
N VAL A 38 -9.22 -1.64 -2.77
CA VAL A 38 -7.95 -0.91 -2.85
C VAL A 38 -7.36 -0.73 -1.44
N CYS A 39 -6.19 -1.31 -1.18
CA CYS A 39 -5.50 -1.20 0.10
C CYS A 39 -4.29 -0.26 0.06
N ARG A 40 -3.77 0.02 -1.13
CA ARG A 40 -2.79 1.08 -1.38
C ARG A 40 -3.09 1.75 -2.71
N VAL A 41 -3.14 3.07 -2.71
CA VAL A 41 -3.30 3.86 -3.93
C VAL A 41 -1.95 4.05 -4.63
N ALA A 42 -1.98 4.15 -5.95
CA ALA A 42 -0.81 4.55 -6.72
C ALA A 42 -0.39 5.99 -6.36
N GLN A 43 0.89 6.19 -6.10
CA GLN A 43 1.45 7.49 -5.73
C GLN A 43 1.85 8.35 -6.93
N ASN A 44 2.11 7.71 -8.07
CA ASN A 44 2.52 8.35 -9.31
C ASN A 44 2.19 7.44 -10.50
N GLU A 45 2.46 7.89 -11.71
CA GLU A 45 2.12 7.12 -12.91
C GLU A 45 2.92 5.82 -13.10
N CYS A 46 4.07 5.66 -12.45
CA CYS A 46 4.89 4.44 -12.48
C CYS A 46 4.50 3.43 -11.41
N ASP A 47 3.67 3.83 -10.46
CA ASP A 47 3.22 3.03 -9.33
C ASP A 47 1.86 2.38 -9.63
N LEU A 48 1.64 1.13 -9.22
CA LEU A 48 0.36 0.45 -9.42
C LEU A 48 -0.41 0.36 -8.10
N PRO A 49 -1.74 0.45 -8.08
CA PRO A 49 -2.50 0.24 -6.86
C PRO A 49 -2.52 -1.26 -6.48
N GLU A 50 -2.53 -1.55 -5.18
CA GLU A 50 -2.75 -2.91 -4.67
C GLU A 50 -4.14 -3.06 -4.09
N PHE A 51 -4.59 -4.30 -4.18
CA PHE A 51 -5.93 -4.69 -3.79
C PHE A 51 -5.84 -5.84 -2.80
N CYS A 52 -6.74 -5.84 -1.83
CA CYS A 52 -6.95 -6.97 -0.93
C CYS A 52 -7.27 -8.22 -1.75
N ASP A 53 -6.76 -9.35 -1.30
CA ASP A 53 -6.99 -10.67 -1.91
C ASP A 53 -8.23 -11.38 -1.33
N GLY A 54 -8.80 -10.86 -0.24
CA GLY A 54 -9.91 -11.47 0.50
C GLY A 54 -9.50 -12.60 1.45
N ALA A 55 -8.21 -12.91 1.54
CA ALA A 55 -7.67 -14.01 2.32
C ALA A 55 -6.65 -13.56 3.39
N SER A 56 -6.04 -12.39 3.22
CA SER A 56 -5.05 -11.80 4.10
C SER A 56 -5.50 -10.42 4.62
N PRO A 57 -5.22 -10.09 5.89
CA PRO A 57 -5.44 -8.73 6.40
C PRO A 57 -4.38 -7.75 5.88
N ARG A 58 -3.20 -8.27 5.52
CA ARG A 58 -2.12 -7.47 4.94
C ARG A 58 -2.41 -7.18 3.48
N CYS A 59 -2.15 -5.95 3.07
CA CYS A 59 -2.10 -5.58 1.67
C CYS A 59 -0.95 -6.35 0.98
N PRO A 60 -1.11 -6.81 -0.27
CA PRO A 60 -0.03 -7.41 -1.03
C PRO A 60 1.21 -6.50 -1.13
N SER A 61 2.36 -7.10 -1.46
CA SER A 61 3.59 -6.35 -1.69
C SER A 61 3.40 -5.28 -2.77
N ASN A 62 4.05 -4.13 -2.57
CA ASN A 62 4.06 -3.03 -3.53
C ASN A 62 4.59 -3.51 -4.90
N VAL A 63 3.80 -3.27 -5.94
CA VAL A 63 4.13 -3.52 -7.34
C VAL A 63 4.06 -2.23 -8.14
N TYR A 64 4.86 -2.15 -9.19
CA TYR A 64 4.98 -0.98 -10.04
C TYR A 64 5.06 -1.38 -11.51
N LYS A 65 4.86 -0.40 -12.40
CA LYS A 65 5.05 -0.59 -13.84
C LYS A 65 6.48 -1.03 -14.11
N GLN A 66 6.67 -1.84 -15.15
CA GLN A 66 7.98 -2.34 -15.53
C GLN A 66 8.98 -1.19 -15.73
N ASP A 67 10.19 -1.37 -15.20
CA ASP A 67 11.29 -0.43 -15.42
C ASP A 67 11.53 -0.22 -16.92
N GLY A 68 11.73 1.04 -17.31
CA GLY A 68 11.83 1.45 -18.72
C GLY A 68 10.50 1.89 -19.35
N THR A 69 9.36 1.70 -18.68
CA THR A 69 8.08 2.24 -19.17
C THR A 69 8.15 3.77 -19.26
N LEU A 70 7.71 4.35 -20.38
CA LEU A 70 7.71 5.81 -20.56
C LEU A 70 6.78 6.49 -19.54
N CYS A 71 7.25 7.62 -19.02
CA CYS A 71 6.53 8.44 -18.05
C CYS A 71 6.82 9.94 -18.32
N GLU A 72 6.09 10.84 -17.68
CA GLU A 72 6.14 12.30 -17.85
C GLU A 72 5.99 12.71 -19.32
N GLY A 73 5.00 12.11 -19.99
CA GLY A 73 4.76 12.33 -21.42
C GLY A 73 5.91 11.89 -22.32
N GLY A 74 6.72 10.92 -21.90
CA GLY A 74 7.87 10.39 -22.64
C GLY A 74 9.20 11.12 -22.40
N LYS A 75 9.24 12.01 -21.41
CA LYS A 75 10.47 12.74 -21.02
C LYS A 75 11.34 11.94 -20.04
N ALA A 76 10.80 10.89 -19.44
CA ALA A 76 11.49 10.03 -18.48
C ALA A 76 11.02 8.58 -18.64
N VAL A 77 11.66 7.68 -17.87
CA VAL A 77 11.29 6.26 -17.78
C VAL A 77 11.08 5.88 -16.32
N CYS A 78 10.11 4.99 -16.08
CA CYS A 78 9.88 4.40 -14.78
C CYS A 78 11.10 3.62 -14.31
N TYR A 79 11.47 3.80 -13.05
CA TYR A 79 12.51 3.02 -12.39
C TYR A 79 12.17 2.86 -10.91
N GLY A 80 12.00 1.63 -10.44
CA GLY A 80 11.69 1.36 -9.03
C GLY A 80 10.38 1.99 -8.54
N GLY A 81 9.38 2.10 -9.42
CA GLY A 81 8.06 2.66 -9.09
C GLY A 81 7.98 4.19 -9.00
N ILE A 82 9.02 4.90 -9.44
CA ILE A 82 9.00 6.36 -9.59
C ILE A 82 9.27 6.76 -11.04
N CYS A 83 8.83 7.96 -11.42
CA CYS A 83 9.20 8.62 -12.68
C CYS A 83 10.27 9.69 -12.42
N PRO A 84 11.57 9.32 -12.38
CA PRO A 84 12.63 10.28 -12.09
C PRO A 84 12.85 11.23 -13.28
N THR A 85 12.56 12.51 -13.07
CA THR A 85 12.93 13.58 -14.01
C THR A 85 14.17 14.31 -13.52
N TYR A 86 14.91 14.99 -14.40
CA TYR A 86 16.02 15.83 -13.97
C TYR A 86 15.56 16.92 -12.99
N LEU A 87 14.40 17.54 -13.26
CA LEU A 87 13.84 18.56 -12.38
C LEU A 87 13.51 18.01 -10.99
N SER A 88 12.87 16.84 -10.89
CA SER A 88 12.54 16.24 -9.60
C SER A 88 13.79 15.85 -8.81
N GLN A 89 14.87 15.46 -9.50
CA GLN A 89 16.16 15.18 -8.86
C GLN A 89 16.80 16.48 -8.32
N CYS A 90 16.79 17.55 -9.11
CA CYS A 90 17.26 18.87 -8.66
C CYS A 90 16.48 19.34 -7.41
N GLN A 91 15.15 19.23 -7.44
CA GLN A 91 14.29 19.62 -6.33
C GLN A 91 14.51 18.77 -5.08
N GLY A 92 14.75 17.46 -5.24
CA GLY A 92 15.06 16.58 -4.12
C GLY A 92 16.39 16.91 -3.43
N LEU A 93 17.34 17.50 -4.16
CA LEU A 93 18.66 17.90 -3.63
C LEU A 93 18.68 19.33 -3.07
N TRP A 94 18.02 20.27 -3.74
CA TRP A 94 18.16 21.70 -3.48
C TRP A 94 16.89 22.39 -2.98
N GLY A 95 15.77 21.68 -2.93
CA GLY A 95 14.47 22.23 -2.58
C GLY A 95 13.71 22.80 -3.79
N PRO A 96 12.50 23.33 -3.54
CA PRO A 96 11.65 23.91 -4.58
C PRO A 96 12.26 25.16 -5.23
#